data_AF-A0A529MFE7-F1
#
_entry.id   AF-A0A529MFE7-F1
#
_cell.length_a   1.000
_cell.length_b   1.000
_cell.length_c   1.000
_cell.angle_alpha   90.00
_cell.angle_beta   90.00
_cell.angle_gamma   90.00
#
_symmetry.space_group_name_H-M   'P 1'
#
loop_
_entity.id
_entity.type
_entity.pdbx_description
1 polymer ?
#
loop_
_entity_poly.entity_id
_entity_poly.type
_entity_poly.pdbx_seq_one_letter_code
_entity_poly.pdbx_strand_id
1 'polypeptide(L)'
;VALGKLDNVKTGQTLSSVKGGSKPLVTLEPPQPVFAFALRPKERKDEVKMSAAIQRLAEEDPSLSLRHNQDSAETVLSGHGEMHLRVVRERL
;
A
#
# COMPACT_ATOMS: atom_id res chain seq x y z
N VAL A 1 17.28 12.13 -10.02
CA VAL A 1 16.35 12.79 -10.97
C VAL A 1 14.95 12.31 -10.62
N ALA A 2 13.96 13.21 -10.57
CA ALA A 2 12.55 12.86 -10.33
C ALA A 2 11.70 13.37 -11.50
N LEU A 3 10.69 12.61 -11.90
CA LEU A 3 9.75 12.97 -12.97
C LEU A 3 8.38 13.24 -12.33
N GLY A 4 7.82 14.43 -12.56
CA GLY A 4 6.50 14.81 -12.07
C GLY A 4 5.39 14.55 -13.10
N LYS A 5 4.13 14.53 -12.63
CA LYS A 5 2.91 14.39 -13.45
C LYS A 5 2.81 13.08 -14.23
N LEU A 6 3.03 11.96 -13.55
CA LEU A 6 2.85 10.61 -14.10
C LEU A 6 1.65 9.95 -13.42
N ASP A 7 0.48 10.00 -14.05
CA ASP A 7 -0.78 9.63 -13.41
C ASP A 7 -1.02 8.10 -13.29
N ASN A 8 -0.18 7.27 -13.93
CA ASN A 8 -0.36 5.82 -13.97
C ASN A 8 0.92 5.02 -13.68
N VAL A 9 1.95 5.67 -13.15
CA VAL A 9 3.25 5.01 -12.87
C VAL A 9 3.30 4.64 -11.40
N LYS A 10 3.50 3.36 -11.12
CA LYS A 10 3.61 2.80 -9.77
C LYS A 10 5.05 2.44 -9.43
N THR A 11 5.31 2.27 -8.13
CA THR A 11 6.59 1.80 -7.61
C THR A 11 7.00 0.49 -8.30
N GLY A 12 8.24 0.43 -8.80
CA GLY A 12 8.81 -0.74 -9.49
C GLY A 12 8.53 -0.84 -10.99
N GLN A 13 7.78 0.10 -11.59
CA GLN A 13 7.57 0.09 -13.05
C GLN A 13 8.80 0.59 -13.84
N THR A 14 9.07 -0.06 -14.97
CA THR A 14 10.07 0.39 -15.95
C THR A 14 9.41 1.35 -16.94
N LEU A 15 9.97 2.55 -17.10
CA LEU A 15 9.53 3.53 -18.10
C LEU A 15 10.36 3.39 -19.38
N SER A 16 9.69 3.37 -20.53
CA SER A 16 10.34 3.28 -21.84
C SER A 16 9.68 4.21 -22.86
N SER A 17 10.49 4.77 -23.76
CA SER A 17 10.05 5.61 -24.87
C SER A 17 9.50 4.79 -26.06
N VAL A 18 9.66 3.47 -26.07
CA VAL A 18 9.27 2.61 -27.20
C VAL A 18 7.74 2.41 -27.22
N LYS A 19 7.11 2.63 -28.38
CA LYS A 19 5.69 2.33 -28.59
C LYS A 19 5.43 0.84 -28.36
N GLY A 20 4.57 0.52 -27.39
CA GLY A 20 4.25 -0.86 -26.99
C GLY A 20 4.84 -1.28 -25.63
N GLY A 21 5.64 -0.42 -25.00
CA GLY A 21 6.27 -0.71 -23.71
C GLY A 21 7.53 -1.58 -23.85
N SER A 22 8.34 -1.64 -22.79
CA SER A 22 9.46 -2.57 -22.69
C SER A 22 9.17 -3.64 -21.64
N LYS A 23 9.86 -4.78 -21.74
CA LYS A 23 9.87 -5.74 -20.62
C LYS A 23 10.37 -5.05 -19.35
N PRO A 24 9.84 -5.42 -18.17
CA PRO A 24 10.38 -4.96 -16.90
C PRO A 24 11.87 -5.30 -16.84
N LEU A 25 12.71 -4.31 -16.53
CA LEU A 25 14.15 -4.54 -16.37
C LEU A 25 14.46 -5.28 -15.07
N VAL A 26 13.68 -4.99 -14.03
CA VAL A 26 13.79 -5.61 -12.70
C VAL A 26 12.39 -5.78 -12.15
N THR A 27 12.12 -6.95 -11.58
CA THR A 27 10.94 -7.18 -10.73
C THR A 27 11.38 -7.03 -9.29
N LEU A 28 10.80 -6.07 -8.58
CA LEU A 28 11.03 -5.89 -7.15
C LEU A 28 9.88 -6.57 -6.40
N GLU A 29 10.19 -7.65 -5.68
CA GLU A 29 9.25 -8.22 -4.73
C GLU A 29 9.25 -7.37 -3.47
N PRO A 30 8.07 -6.93 -2.98
CA PRO A 30 8.00 -6.23 -1.71
C PRO A 30 8.45 -7.18 -0.59
N PRO A 31 9.24 -6.69 0.37
CA PRO A 31 9.68 -7.52 1.49
C PRO A 31 8.50 -7.94 2.37
N GLN A 32 8.68 -9.03 3.11
CA GLN A 32 7.61 -9.54 3.96
C GLN A 32 7.38 -8.60 5.16
N PRO A 33 6.11 -8.27 5.48
CA PRO A 33 5.81 -7.44 6.63
C PRO A 33 6.18 -8.19 7.92
N VAL A 34 6.85 -7.49 8.83
CA VAL A 34 7.33 -8.05 10.12
C VAL A 34 6.49 -7.59 11.31
N PHE A 35 5.60 -6.62 11.11
CA PHE A 35 4.75 -6.08 12.15
C PHE A 35 3.32 -5.88 11.63
N ALA A 36 2.33 -6.06 12.50
CA ALA A 36 0.92 -5.87 12.15
C ALA A 36 0.13 -5.21 13.28
N PHE A 37 -0.87 -4.41 12.92
CA PHE A 37 -1.84 -3.80 13.82
C PHE A 37 -3.26 -4.16 13.39
N ALA A 38 -4.12 -4.51 14.35
CA ALA A 38 -5.55 -4.61 14.13
C ALA A 38 -6.19 -3.22 14.19
N LEU A 39 -6.95 -2.87 13.16
CA LEU A 39 -7.74 -1.66 13.03
C LEU A 39 -9.21 -2.04 13.17
N ARG A 40 -9.89 -1.41 14.14
CA ARG A 40 -11.34 -1.50 14.31
C ARG A 40 -11.96 -0.14 14.01
N PRO A 41 -12.78 0.00 12.95
CA PRO A 41 -13.50 1.23 12.69
C PRO A 41 -14.58 1.43 13.76
N LYS A 42 -14.84 2.70 14.11
CA LYS A 42 -15.93 3.05 15.04
C LYS A 42 -17.30 2.86 14.39
N GLU A 43 -17.41 3.19 13.11
CA GLU A 43 -18.63 3.06 12.32
C GLU A 43 -18.37 2.34 10.99
N ARG A 44 -19.39 1.68 10.43
CA ARG A 44 -19.30 1.04 9.09
C ARG A 44 -18.94 2.02 7.96
N LYS A 45 -19.32 3.30 8.09
CA LYS A 45 -18.98 4.33 7.10
C LYS A 45 -17.49 4.66 7.09
N ASP A 46 -16.84 4.56 8.25
CA ASP A 46 -15.41 4.81 8.40
C ASP A 46 -14.58 3.62 7.89
N GLU A 47 -15.12 2.41 7.95
CA GLU A 47 -14.48 1.21 7.38
C GLU A 47 -14.19 1.37 5.89
N VAL A 48 -15.18 1.84 5.12
CA VAL A 48 -15.02 2.03 3.67
C VAL A 48 -14.00 3.13 3.37
N LYS A 49 -14.01 4.23 4.12
CA LYS A 49 -13.05 5.33 3.97
C LYS A 49 -11.63 4.89 4.31
N MET A 50 -11.47 4.18 5.44
CA MET A 50 -10.19 3.65 5.89
C MET A 50 -9.62 2.66 4.86
N SER A 51 -10.44 1.72 4.37
CA SER A 51 -10.02 0.76 3.34
C SER A 51 -9.57 1.46 2.06
N ALA A 52 -10.33 2.46 1.59
CA ALA A 52 -9.98 3.24 0.41
C ALA A 52 -8.69 4.07 0.60
N ALA A 53 -8.47 4.64 1.78
CA ALA A 53 -7.26 5.41 2.09
C ALA A 53 -6.03 4.50 2.16
N ILE A 54 -6.13 3.35 2.83
CA ILE A 54 -5.05 2.35 2.88
C ILE A 54 -4.72 1.84 1.47
N GLN A 55 -5.74 1.61 0.64
CA GLN A 55 -5.53 1.13 -0.72
C GLN A 55 -4.70 2.12 -1.55
N ARG A 56 -4.95 3.44 -1.42
CA ARG A 56 -4.12 4.47 -2.06
C ARG A 56 -2.69 4.45 -1.55
N LEU A 57 -2.50 4.33 -0.23
CA LEU A 57 -1.16 4.24 0.36
C LEU A 57 -0.42 2.98 -0.10
N ALA A 58 -1.12 1.87 -0.32
CA ALA A 58 -0.53 0.64 -0.84
C ALA A 58 -0.11 0.73 -2.32
N GLU A 59 -0.72 1.64 -3.10
CA GLU A 59 -0.28 1.92 -4.48
C GLU A 59 1.03 2.74 -4.50
N GLU A 60 1.24 3.59 -3.50
CA GLU A 60 2.48 4.33 -3.30
C GLU A 60 3.58 3.43 -2.70
N ASP A 61 3.23 2.66 -1.65
CA ASP A 61 4.11 1.73 -0.95
C ASP A 61 3.59 0.27 -1.03
N PRO A 62 4.18 -0.57 -1.92
CA PRO A 62 3.78 -1.97 -2.08
C PRO A 62 4.15 -2.86 -0.87
N SER A 63 4.85 -2.31 0.11
CA SER A 63 5.27 -3.01 1.32
C SER A 63 4.17 -3.06 2.39
N LEU A 64 3.07 -2.31 2.18
CA LEU A 64 1.87 -2.34 3.01
C LEU A 64 0.94 -3.47 2.58
N SER A 65 0.42 -4.21 3.55
CA SER A 65 -0.53 -5.30 3.32
C SER A 65 -1.75 -5.15 4.21
N LEU A 66 -2.93 -5.14 3.60
CA LEU A 66 -4.21 -5.10 4.29
C LEU A 66 -4.90 -6.47 4.19
N ARG A 67 -5.31 -7.03 5.33
CA ARG A 67 -6.09 -8.27 5.38
C ARG A 67 -7.29 -8.09 6.29
N HIS A 68 -8.45 -8.57 5.88
CA HIS A 68 -9.62 -8.65 6.75
C HIS A 68 -9.66 -10.03 7.40
N ASN A 69 -9.62 -10.07 8.74
CA ASN A 69 -9.77 -11.29 9.49
C ASN A 69 -11.26 -11.55 9.75
N GLN A 70 -11.80 -12.59 9.11
CA GLN A 70 -13.22 -12.95 9.23
C GLN A 70 -13.58 -13.49 10.62
N ASP A 71 -12.61 -14.09 11.34
CA ASP A 71 -12.86 -14.70 12.65
C ASP A 71 -13.02 -13.64 13.76
N SER A 72 -12.23 -12.56 13.70
CA SER A 72 -12.33 -11.45 14.66
C SER A 72 -13.17 -10.27 14.16
N ALA A 73 -13.58 -10.29 12.88
CA ALA A 73 -14.18 -9.17 12.18
C ALA A 73 -13.33 -7.88 12.28
N GLU A 74 -12.01 -8.02 12.24
CA GLU A 74 -11.05 -6.92 12.34
C GLU A 74 -10.21 -6.82 11.06
N THR A 75 -9.80 -5.59 10.74
CA THR A 75 -8.95 -5.33 9.59
C THR A 75 -7.51 -5.20 10.07
N VAL A 76 -6.63 -6.09 9.61
CA VAL A 76 -5.21 -6.15 10.00
C VAL A 76 -4.37 -5.45 8.94
N LEU A 77 -3.67 -4.39 9.36
CA LEU A 77 -2.69 -3.68 8.55
C LEU A 77 -1.28 -4.15 8.93
N SER A 78 -0.52 -4.62 7.95
CA SER A 78 0.83 -5.17 8.13
C SER A 78 1.87 -4.34 7.38
N GLY A 79 3.06 -4.21 7.94
CA GLY A 79 4.16 -3.45 7.36
C GLY A 79 5.53 -3.80 7.98
N HIS A 80 6.53 -2.97 7.68
CA HIS A 80 7.94 -3.25 7.97
C HIS A 80 8.43 -2.85 9.36
N GLY A 81 7.55 -2.37 10.24
CA GLY A 81 7.88 -2.04 11.62
C GLY A 81 6.90 -1.06 12.24
N GLU A 82 7.06 -0.84 13.55
CA GLU A 82 6.20 0.04 14.33
C GLU A 82 6.20 1.48 13.79
N MET A 83 7.38 2.05 13.53
CA MET A 83 7.52 3.41 13.02
C MET A 83 6.87 3.59 11.65
N HIS A 84 6.98 2.59 10.78
CA HIS A 84 6.34 2.63 9.47
C HIS A 84 4.82 2.70 9.63
N LEU A 85 4.24 1.78 10.41
CA LEU A 85 2.80 1.76 10.64
C LEU A 85 2.28 2.98 11.41
N ARG A 86 3.12 3.60 12.26
CA ARG A 86 2.79 4.85 12.94
C ARG A 86 2.56 6.00 11.96
N VAL A 87 3.44 6.16 10.99
CA VAL A 87 3.32 7.21 9.95
C VAL A 87 2.11 6.95 9.07
N VAL A 88 1.86 5.69 8.71
CA VAL A 88 0.67 5.32 7.93
C VAL A 88 -0.61 5.67 8.68
N ARG A 89 -0.66 5.42 10.00
CA ARG A 89 -1.79 5.81 10.85
C ARG A 89 -1.99 7.32 10.93
N GLU A 90 -0.92 8.11 10.94
CA GLU A 90 -1.03 9.58 10.92
C GLU A 90 -1.58 10.13 9.60
N ARG A 91 -1.55 9.34 8.52
CA ARG A 91 -2.11 9.69 7.20
C ARG A 91 -3.54 9.22 6.98
N LEU A 92 -4.10 8.41 7.89
CA LEU A 92 -5.46 7.89 7.86
C LEU A 92 -6.42 8.79 8.63
#